data_AF-A0A2S8F4X6-F1
#
_entry.id   AF-A0A2S8F4X6-F1
#
_cell.length_a   1.000
_cell.length_b   1.000
_cell.length_c   1.000
_cell.angle_alpha   90.00
_cell.angle_beta   90.00
_cell.angle_gamma   90.00
#
_symmetry.space_group_name_H-M   'P 1'
#
loop_
_entity.id
_entity.type
_entity.pdbx_description
1 polymer ?
#
loop_
_entity_poly.entity_id
_entity_poly.type
_entity_poly.pdbx_seq_one_letter_code
_entity_poly.pdbx_strand_id
1 'polypeptide(L)'
;MGFVTFSPDYEQGNSGPGGGAPIKDGKFETETGKGVVGGAYEVRIVGYTGQRTTESGEELQDGPPLFPAYTTTMEFPQEASTQDFVIPTK
;
A
#
# COMPACT_ATOMS: atom_id res chain seq x y z
N MET A 1 -2.35 -7.28 -9.38
CA MET A 1 -3.06 -6.08 -8.83
C MET A 1 -2.77 -5.96 -7.35
N GLY A 2 -3.11 -4.87 -6.69
CA GLY A 2 -2.86 -4.71 -5.26
C GLY A 2 -3.40 -3.40 -4.71
N PHE A 3 -3.00 -3.07 -3.49
CA PHE A 3 -3.34 -1.80 -2.86
C PHE A 3 -2.21 -1.38 -1.91
N VAL A 4 -1.90 -0.08 -1.90
CA VAL A 4 -1.03 0.54 -0.90
C VAL A 4 -1.87 1.41 0.02
N THR A 5 -1.67 1.26 1.32
CA THR A 5 -2.29 2.06 2.38
C THR A 5 -1.23 2.87 3.11
N PHE A 6 -1.52 4.13 3.38
CA PHE A 6 -0.70 5.04 4.17
C PHE A 6 -1.46 5.41 5.44
N SER A 7 -0.98 4.95 6.59
CA SER A 7 -1.53 5.28 7.91
C SER A 7 -0.59 6.26 8.61
N PRO A 8 -1.07 7.44 9.06
CA PRO A 8 -0.23 8.38 9.81
C PRO A 8 0.32 7.70 11.06
N ASP A 9 1.61 7.87 11.32
CA ASP A 9 2.24 7.32 12.51
C ASP A 9 2.11 8.31 13.69
N TYR A 10 1.11 8.06 14.54
CA TYR A 10 0.85 8.87 15.74
C TYR A 10 1.94 8.75 16.79
N GLU A 11 2.64 7.61 16.88
CA GLU A 11 3.74 7.41 17.82
C GLU A 11 4.94 8.27 17.44
N GLN A 12 5.11 8.53 16.14
CA GLN A 12 6.12 9.44 15.59
C GLN A 12 5.60 10.87 15.34
N GLY A 13 4.46 11.23 15.95
CA GLY A 13 3.97 12.61 15.99
C GLY A 13 3.24 13.06 14.73
N ASN A 14 2.96 12.17 13.76
CA ASN A 14 2.10 12.50 12.63
C ASN A 14 0.63 12.21 12.98
N SER A 15 -0.25 13.18 12.73
CA SER A 15 -1.69 13.08 12.98
C SER A 15 -2.54 13.43 11.76
N GLY A 16 -1.93 13.44 10.57
CA GLY A 16 -2.60 13.76 9.31
C GLY A 16 -3.65 12.72 8.88
N PRO A 17 -4.33 12.91 7.74
CA PRO A 17 -5.24 11.91 7.20
C PRO A 17 -4.47 10.69 6.68
N GLY A 18 -5.11 9.52 6.77
CA GLY A 18 -4.68 8.33 6.06
C GLY A 18 -5.01 8.42 4.57
N GLY A 19 -4.28 7.65 3.76
CA GLY A 19 -4.40 7.63 2.31
C GLY A 19 -4.16 6.25 1.72
N GLY A 20 -4.23 6.17 0.39
CA GLY A 20 -3.94 4.93 -0.32
C GLY A 20 -4.32 4.97 -1.79
N ALA A 21 -3.85 3.95 -2.52
CA ALA A 21 -4.09 3.83 -3.95
C ALA A 21 -4.08 2.36 -4.40
N PRO A 22 -4.87 2.00 -5.43
CA PRO A 22 -4.75 0.70 -6.07
C PRO A 22 -3.41 0.57 -6.79
N ILE A 23 -2.83 -0.62 -6.73
CA ILE A 23 -1.62 -0.99 -7.47
C ILE A 23 -2.02 -1.72 -8.75
N LYS A 24 -1.59 -1.18 -9.88
CA LYS A 24 -1.77 -1.75 -11.22
C LYS A 24 -0.40 -1.90 -11.87
N ASP A 25 -0.08 -3.12 -12.28
CA ASP A 25 1.20 -3.46 -12.93
C ASP A 25 2.44 -2.94 -12.18
N GLY A 26 2.42 -3.09 -10.85
CA GLY A 26 3.51 -2.67 -9.95
C GLY A 26 3.58 -1.17 -9.68
N LYS A 27 2.64 -0.37 -10.20
CA LYS A 27 2.58 1.09 -10.02
C LYS A 27 1.36 1.50 -9.23
N PHE A 28 1.49 2.58 -8.46
CA PHE A 28 0.40 3.23 -7.76
C PHE A 28 0.44 4.73 -8.00
N GLU A 29 -0.71 5.38 -7.94
CA GLU A 29 -0.85 6.82 -8.02
C GLU A 29 -1.98 7.23 -7.09
N THR A 30 -1.69 8.11 -6.13
CA THR A 30 -2.71 8.62 -5.21
C THR A 30 -3.45 9.78 -5.85
N GLU A 31 -4.77 9.71 -5.84
CA GLU A 31 -5.60 10.84 -6.25
C GLU A 31 -5.43 12.03 -5.30
N THR A 32 -5.73 13.24 -5.77
CA THR A 32 -5.78 14.45 -4.94
C THR A 32 -6.65 14.21 -3.70
N GLY A 33 -6.07 14.44 -2.51
CA GLY A 33 -6.73 14.23 -1.22
C GLY A 33 -6.74 12.79 -0.71
N LYS A 34 -6.15 11.83 -1.45
CA LYS A 34 -5.97 10.42 -1.03
C LYS A 34 -4.51 10.01 -0.87
N GLY A 35 -3.58 10.96 -1.01
CA GLY A 35 -2.15 10.77 -0.76
C GLY A 35 -1.76 11.10 0.69
N VAL A 36 -0.46 11.25 0.90
CA VAL A 36 0.12 11.71 2.17
C VAL A 36 0.25 13.25 2.17
N VAL A 37 0.26 13.86 3.36
CA VAL A 37 0.50 15.30 3.53
C VAL A 37 1.93 15.63 3.97
N GLY A 38 2.79 14.62 4.08
CA GLY A 38 4.12 14.70 4.67
C GLY A 38 4.16 14.24 6.13
N GLY A 39 5.35 13.92 6.63
CA GLY A 39 5.57 13.34 7.97
C GLY A 39 5.66 11.81 7.96
N ALA A 40 5.68 11.22 9.15
CA ALA A 40 5.85 9.78 9.35
C ALA A 40 4.56 9.00 9.08
N TYR A 41 4.66 7.93 8.30
CA TYR A 41 3.55 7.03 7.98
C TYR A 41 3.99 5.56 8.09
N GLU A 42 3.09 4.72 8.56
CA GLU A 42 3.12 3.28 8.28
C GLU A 42 2.56 3.04 6.87
N VAL A 43 3.35 2.38 6.03
CA VAL A 43 2.99 1.99 4.67
C VAL A 43 2.72 0.50 4.66
N ARG A 44 1.51 0.11 4.23
CA ARG A 44 1.11 -1.29 4.09
C ARG A 44 0.81 -1.60 2.62
N ILE A 45 1.47 -2.62 2.08
CA ILE A 45 1.37 -3.05 0.68
C ILE A 45 0.87 -4.49 0.63
N VAL A 46 -0.22 -4.68 -0.14
CA VAL A 46 -0.74 -6.01 -0.48
C VAL A 46 -0.79 -6.17 -2.00
N GLY A 47 -0.42 -7.35 -2.48
CA GLY A 47 -0.43 -7.69 -3.90
C GLY A 47 -1.08 -9.04 -4.12
N TYR A 48 -1.85 -9.17 -5.20
CA TYR A 48 -2.58 -10.36 -5.60
C TYR A 48 -2.29 -10.72 -7.06
N THR A 49 -2.36 -12.02 -7.36
CA THR A 49 -2.13 -12.57 -8.71
C THR A 49 -3.07 -11.99 -9.76
N GLY A 50 -4.25 -11.51 -9.35
CA GLY A 50 -5.27 -10.98 -10.25
C GLY A 50 -6.00 -12.07 -11.04
N GLN A 51 -5.77 -13.34 -10.73
CA GLN A 51 -6.41 -14.48 -11.34
C GLN A 51 -7.45 -15.00 -10.37
N ARG A 52 -8.74 -14.87 -10.71
CA ARG A 52 -9.82 -15.45 -9.88
C ARG A 52 -9.55 -16.93 -9.65
N THR A 53 -9.55 -17.37 -8.39
CA THR A 53 -9.41 -18.78 -8.02
C THR A 53 -10.46 -19.17 -6.98
N THR A 54 -10.63 -20.48 -6.79
CA THR A 54 -11.34 -21.03 -5.64
C THR A 54 -10.31 -21.74 -4.77
N GLU A 55 -10.18 -21.31 -3.52
CA GLU A 55 -9.24 -21.89 -2.57
C GLU A 55 -9.99 -22.25 -1.28
N SER A 56 -9.85 -23.49 -0.81
CA SER A 56 -10.56 -23.99 0.39
C SER A 56 -12.09 -23.80 0.37
N GLY A 57 -12.71 -23.74 -0.82
CA GLY A 57 -14.14 -23.50 -0.99
C GLY A 57 -14.55 -22.03 -1.01
N GLU A 58 -13.60 -21.10 -0.90
CA GLU A 58 -13.83 -19.66 -0.99
C GLU A 58 -13.42 -19.13 -2.37
N GLU A 59 -14.24 -18.26 -2.96
CA GLU A 59 -13.90 -17.57 -4.21
C GLU A 59 -13.05 -16.33 -3.93
N LEU A 60 -11.79 -16.37 -4.37
CA LEU A 60 -10.87 -15.24 -4.31
C LEU A 60 -10.97 -14.45 -5.61
N GLN A 61 -11.72 -13.35 -5.60
CA GLN A 61 -11.94 -12.53 -6.81
C GLN A 61 -10.65 -11.93 -7.35
N ASP A 62 -9.77 -11.49 -6.45
CA ASP A 62 -8.47 -10.90 -6.79
C ASP A 62 -7.35 -11.97 -6.94
N GLY A 63 -7.69 -13.24 -6.69
CA GLY A 63 -6.75 -14.35 -6.63
C GLY A 63 -5.94 -14.40 -5.33
N PRO A 64 -5.06 -15.41 -5.18
CA PRO A 64 -4.20 -15.53 -4.02
C PRO A 64 -3.19 -14.38 -3.92
N PRO A 65 -2.69 -14.07 -2.70
CA PRO A 65 -1.66 -13.07 -2.50
C PRO A 65 -0.35 -13.45 -3.20
N LEU A 66 0.34 -12.47 -3.80
CA LEU A 66 1.67 -12.65 -4.41
C LEU A 66 2.78 -12.79 -3.37
N PHE A 67 2.59 -12.18 -2.21
CA PHE A 67 3.51 -12.15 -1.08
C PHE A 67 2.73 -11.87 0.22
N PRO A 68 3.27 -12.23 1.40
CA PRO A 68 2.70 -11.80 2.67
C PRO A 68 2.64 -10.27 2.73
N ALA A 69 1.58 -9.70 3.34
CA ALA A 69 1.43 -8.25 3.46
C ALA A 69 2.74 -7.61 3.97
N TYR A 70 3.24 -6.64 3.21
CA TYR A 70 4.48 -5.95 3.52
C TYR A 70 4.15 -4.64 4.25
N THR A 71 4.75 -4.45 5.41
CA THR A 71 4.59 -3.24 6.22
C THR A 71 5.95 -2.62 6.48
N THR A 72 6.06 -1.31 6.29
CA THR A 72 7.26 -0.51 6.60
C THR A 72 6.85 0.86 7.11
N THR A 73 7.73 1.54 7.82
CA THR A 73 7.57 2.97 8.13
C THR A 73 8.39 3.82 7.16
N MET A 74 7.91 5.02 6.85
CA MET A 74 8.60 5.98 5.99
C MET A 74 8.19 7.41 6.35
N GLU A 75 9.13 8.34 6.24
CA GLU A 75 8.87 9.77 6.35
C GLU A 75 8.74 10.38 4.96
N PHE A 76 7.62 11.07 4.72
CA PHE A 76 7.29 11.67 3.42
C PHE A 76 7.53 13.18 3.45
N PRO A 77 7.99 13.77 2.33
CA PRO A 77 8.10 15.22 2.22
C PRO A 77 6.72 15.88 2.16
N GLN A 78 6.63 17.17 2.49
CA GLN A 78 5.40 17.96 2.43
C GLN A 78 5.08 18.46 1.00
N GLU A 79 5.47 17.69 -0.01
CA GLU A 79 5.27 17.98 -1.43
C GLU A 79 5.02 16.69 -2.21
N ALA A 80 4.54 16.84 -3.45
CA ALA A 80 4.36 15.70 -4.33
C ALA A 80 5.70 14.98 -4.54
N SER A 81 5.71 13.67 -4.31
CA SER A 81 6.92 12.86 -4.41
C SER A 81 6.63 11.50 -5.03
N THR A 82 7.68 10.87 -5.57
CA THR A 82 7.65 9.50 -6.06
C THR A 82 8.43 8.63 -5.09
N GLN A 83 7.85 7.49 -4.70
CA GLN A 83 8.49 6.52 -3.81
C GLN A 83 8.44 5.13 -4.43
N ASP A 84 9.56 4.44 -4.37
CA ASP A 84 9.70 3.05 -4.81
C ASP A 84 9.80 2.13 -3.60
N PHE A 85 9.01 1.06 -3.61
CA PHE A 85 9.02 0.04 -2.57
C PHE A 85 9.53 -1.28 -3.13
N VAL A 86 10.66 -1.76 -2.61
CA VAL A 86 11.18 -3.09 -2.93
C VAL A 86 10.59 -4.07 -1.93
N ILE A 87 9.74 -4.98 -2.41
CA ILE A 87 9.17 -6.05 -1.59
C ILE A 87 10.18 -7.20 -1.53
N PRO A 88 10.71 -7.56 -0.34
CA PRO A 88 11.68 -8.64 -0.23
C PRO A 88 11.04 -9.98 -0.63
N THR A 89 11.66 -10.67 -1.59
CA THR A 89 11.37 -12.09 -1.85
C THR A 89 12.10 -12.90 -0.79
N LYS A 90 11.36 -13.62 0.05
CA LYS A 90 11.97 -14.63 0.93
C LYS A 90 12.70 -15.70 0.10
#